data_AF-A0A8J3WQE0-F1
#
_entry.id   AF-A0A8J3WQE0-F1
#
_cell.length_a   1.000
_cell.length_b   1.000
_cell.length_c   1.000
_cell.angle_alpha   90.00
_cell.angle_beta   90.00
_cell.angle_gamma   90.00
#
_symmetry.space_group_name_H-M   'P 1'
#
loop_
_entity.id
_entity.type
_entity.pdbx_description
1 polymer ?
#
loop_
_entity_poly.entity_id
_entity_poly.type
_entity_poly.pdbx_seq_one_letter_code
_entity_poly.pdbx_strand_id
1 'polypeptide(L)'
;MGAQPAGAGNWHAAWSAALDSLEMDVAAAEELLAGDHRSRELPPTAAWSPPENLGPLPLDLRPRADAILARQLAAAQALAMAMVGNRRQVAMLARVESGDDGGQRPVYVNCAA
;
A
#
# COMPACT_ATOMS: atom_id res chain seq x y z
N MET A 1 15.38 25.11 35.94
CA MET A 1 15.50 25.49 34.53
C MET A 1 16.65 24.69 33.93
N GLY A 2 16.37 23.46 33.51
CA GLY A 2 17.40 22.52 33.04
C GLY A 2 17.75 22.82 31.59
N ALA A 3 19.02 23.03 31.29
CA ALA A 3 19.52 23.17 29.92
C ALA A 3 19.27 21.85 29.17
N GLN A 4 18.42 21.87 28.15
CA GLN A 4 18.33 20.76 27.19
C GLN A 4 19.74 20.56 26.57
N PRO A 5 20.31 19.35 26.57
CA PRO A 5 21.55 19.12 25.85
C PRO A 5 21.27 19.36 24.37
N ALA A 6 22.06 20.22 23.72
CA ALA A 6 21.87 20.62 22.32
C ALA A 6 21.76 19.42 21.34
N GLY A 7 22.26 18.24 21.73
CA GLY A 7 22.09 16.99 20.98
C GLY A 7 20.67 16.39 21.01
N ALA A 8 19.91 16.56 22.09
CA ALA A 8 18.57 15.99 22.21
C ALA A 8 17.56 16.71 21.28
N GLY A 9 17.69 18.02 21.12
CA GLY A 9 16.88 18.78 20.16
C GLY A 9 17.17 18.40 18.71
N ASN A 10 18.43 18.07 18.40
CA ASN A 10 18.83 17.66 17.05
C ASN A 10 18.21 16.30 16.65
N TRP A 11 18.25 15.31 17.55
CA TRP A 11 17.64 14.00 17.27
C TRP A 11 16.11 14.06 17.24
N HIS A 12 15.50 14.91 18.07
CA HIS A 12 14.05 15.12 18.03
C HIS A 12 13.59 15.69 16.69
N ALA A 13 14.29 16.71 16.18
CA ALA A 13 14.02 17.28 14.87
C ALA A 13 14.24 16.25 13.74
N ALA A 14 15.31 15.46 13.83
CA ALA A 14 15.60 14.40 12.86
C ALA A 14 14.51 13.32 12.84
N TRP A 15 14.07 12.85 14.01
CA TRP A 15 12.96 11.90 14.12
C TRP A 15 11.65 12.50 13.62
N SER A 16 11.36 13.77 13.92
CA SER A 16 10.16 14.44 13.44
C SER A 16 10.14 14.49 11.91
N ALA A 17 11.24 14.90 11.28
CA ALA A 17 11.35 14.94 9.82
C ALA A 17 11.24 13.54 9.18
N ALA A 18 11.82 12.52 9.82
CA ALA A 18 11.69 11.13 9.36
C ALA A 18 10.24 10.64 9.43
N LEU A 19 9.53 10.93 10.52
CA LEU A 19 8.11 10.57 10.67
C LEU A 19 7.22 11.36 9.70
N ASP A 20 7.52 12.64 9.42
CA ASP A 20 6.81 13.43 8.41
C ASP A 20 6.92 12.78 7.02
N SER A 21 8.13 12.34 6.64
CA SER A 21 8.34 11.64 5.37
C SER A 21 7.54 10.33 5.30
N LEU A 22 7.57 9.52 6.37
CA LEU A 22 6.81 8.28 6.43
C LEU A 22 5.30 8.52 6.34
N GLU A 23 4.79 9.57 6.97
CA GLU A 23 3.38 9.92 6.89
C GLU A 23 2.95 10.29 5.47
N MET A 24 3.77 11.05 4.74
CA MET A 24 3.53 11.37 3.33
C MET A 24 3.51 10.11 2.45
N ASP A 25 4.48 9.21 2.66
CA ASP A 25 4.56 7.96 1.91
C ASP A 25 3.33 7.06 2.16
N VAL A 26 2.89 6.97 3.42
CA VAL A 26 1.69 6.19 3.79
C VAL A 26 0.43 6.80 3.20
N ALA A 27 0.28 8.14 3.25
CA ALA A 27 -0.85 8.81 2.63
C ALA A 27 -0.89 8.57 1.11
N ALA A 28 0.26 8.64 0.43
CA ALA A 28 0.34 8.33 -1.00
C ALA A 28 -0.05 6.87 -1.30
N ALA A 29 0.39 5.91 -0.47
CA ALA A 29 0.00 4.51 -0.63
C ALA A 29 -1.50 4.27 -0.41
N GLU A 30 -2.08 4.91 0.61
CA GLU A 30 -3.51 4.84 0.90
C GLU A 30 -4.35 5.42 -0.25
N GLU A 31 -3.95 6.57 -0.82
CA GLU A 31 -4.62 7.17 -1.98
C GLU A 31 -4.56 6.28 -3.23
N LEU A 32 -3.42 5.61 -3.46
CA LEU A 32 -3.27 4.65 -4.56
C LEU A 32 -4.16 3.42 -4.37
N LEU A 33 -4.36 2.97 -3.13
CA LEU A 33 -5.27 1.87 -2.80
C LEU A 33 -6.74 2.27 -2.87
N ALA A 34 -7.07 3.52 -2.51
CA ALA A 34 -8.44 4.03 -2.50
C ALA A 34 -8.97 4.35 -3.89
N GLY A 35 -8.13 4.90 -4.78
CA GLY A 35 -8.54 5.20 -6.15
C GLY A 35 -8.51 3.99 -7.08
N ASP A 36 -9.42 3.93 -8.04
CA ASP A 36 -9.42 2.93 -9.12
C ASP A 36 -8.34 3.26 -10.17
N HIS A 37 -7.10 3.47 -9.72
CA HIS A 37 -5.95 3.88 -10.54
C HIS A 37 -5.35 2.71 -11.33
N ARG A 38 -6.16 1.68 -11.66
CA ARG A 38 -5.72 0.45 -12.36
C ARG A 38 -4.99 0.69 -13.69
N SER A 39 -5.05 1.90 -14.24
CA SER A 39 -4.48 2.26 -15.53
C SER A 39 -3.41 3.34 -15.49
N ARG A 40 -3.05 3.87 -14.30
CA ARG A 40 -2.02 4.92 -14.23
C ARG A 40 -0.64 4.27 -14.13
N GLU A 41 0.21 4.55 -15.11
CA GLU A 41 1.64 4.21 -15.01
C GLU A 41 2.22 4.91 -13.78
N LEU A 42 2.65 4.11 -12.80
CA LEU A 42 3.21 4.63 -11.57
C LEU A 42 4.69 4.95 -11.83
N PRO A 43 5.16 6.17 -11.52
CA PRO A 43 6.58 6.45 -11.61
C PRO A 43 7.35 5.46 -10.72
N PRO A 44 8.57 5.04 -11.12
CA PRO A 44 9.39 4.13 -10.32
C PRO A 44 9.62 4.75 -8.95
N THR A 45 9.17 4.06 -7.90
CA THR A 45 9.42 4.45 -6.53
C THR A 45 10.82 3.98 -6.10
N ALA A 46 11.55 4.87 -5.42
CA ALA A 46 12.81 4.49 -4.81
C ALA A 46 12.54 3.42 -3.73
N ALA A 47 13.43 2.43 -3.63
CA ALA A 47 13.36 1.46 -2.54
C ALA A 47 13.51 2.19 -1.20
N TRP A 48 12.59 1.94 -0.27
CA TRP A 48 12.64 2.56 1.05
C TRP A 48 13.92 2.16 1.78
N SER A 49 14.69 3.14 2.21
CA SER A 49 15.85 2.96 3.08
C SER A 49 15.54 3.50 4.47
N PRO A 50 15.84 2.76 5.55
CA PRO A 50 15.64 3.28 6.89
C PRO A 50 16.54 4.50 7.12
N PRO A 51 16.02 5.58 7.74
CA PRO A 51 16.82 6.74 8.08
C PRO A 51 17.92 6.38 9.09
N GLU A 52 19.16 6.71 8.74
CA GLU A 52 20.34 6.44 9.58
C GLU A 52 20.59 7.58 10.58
N ASN A 53 21.37 7.29 11.64
CA ASN A 53 21.86 8.28 12.60
C ASN A 53 20.78 9.08 13.36
N LEU A 54 19.55 8.57 13.45
CA LEU A 54 18.45 9.25 14.16
C LEU A 54 18.60 9.27 15.70
N GLY A 55 19.47 8.44 16.26
CA GLY A 55 19.57 8.30 17.71
C GLY A 55 18.32 7.65 18.33
N PRO A 56 18.17 7.64 19.67
CA PRO A 56 17.03 7.03 20.34
C PRO A 56 15.72 7.79 20.03
N LEU A 57 14.63 7.05 19.82
CA LEU A 57 13.31 7.63 19.60
C LEU A 57 12.84 8.41 20.85
N PRO A 58 12.50 9.71 20.73
CA PRO A 58 11.90 10.47 21.80
C PRO A 58 10.54 9.89 22.23
N LEU A 59 10.31 9.78 23.54
CA LEU A 59 9.12 9.12 24.09
C LEU A 59 7.80 9.83 23.73
N ASP A 60 7.85 11.13 23.51
CA ASP A 60 6.73 11.96 23.07
C ASP A 60 6.32 11.69 21.61
N LEU A 61 7.28 11.25 20.77
CA LEU A 61 7.01 10.87 19.38
C LEU A 61 6.54 9.42 19.23
N ARG A 62 6.64 8.61 20.29
CA ARG A 62 6.24 7.20 20.25
C ARG A 62 4.78 6.98 19.84
N PRO A 63 3.79 7.67 20.41
CA PRO A 63 2.39 7.49 19.98
C PRO A 63 2.18 7.80 18.49
N ARG A 64 2.90 8.80 17.96
CA ARG A 64 2.87 9.15 16.54
C ARG A 64 3.46 8.04 15.68
N ALA A 65 4.64 7.53 16.05
CA ALA A 65 5.28 6.41 15.36
C ALA A 65 4.39 5.15 15.35
N ASP A 66 3.76 4.83 16.47
CA ASP A 66 2.85 3.68 16.58
C ASP A 66 1.61 3.84 15.67
N ALA A 67 1.06 5.06 15.56
CA ALA A 67 -0.07 5.35 14.67
C ALA A 67 0.31 5.19 13.18
N ILE A 68 1.50 5.65 12.79
CA ILE A 68 2.05 5.49 11.43
C ILE A 68 2.21 4.00 11.12
N LEU A 69 2.80 3.23 12.04
CA LEU A 69 3.01 1.79 11.87
C LEU A 69 1.68 1.03 11.71
N ALA A 70 0.66 1.38 12.50
CA ALA A 70 -0.66 0.78 12.39
C ALA A 70 -1.27 1.02 10.99
N ARG A 71 -1.15 2.23 10.45
CA ARG A 71 -1.60 2.56 9.09
C ARG A 71 -0.80 1.81 8.02
N GLN A 72 0.52 1.70 8.17
CA GLN A 72 1.37 0.91 7.27
C GLN A 72 0.94 -0.55 7.19
N LEU A 73 0.66 -1.17 8.35
CA LEU A 73 0.19 -2.56 8.42
C LEU A 73 -1.19 -2.73 7.78
N ALA A 74 -2.10 -1.78 7.98
CA ALA A 74 -3.42 -1.78 7.35
C ALA A 74 -3.31 -1.65 5.82
N ALA A 75 -2.48 -0.75 5.32
CA ALA A 75 -2.22 -0.57 3.89
C ALA A 75 -1.58 -1.83 3.27
N ALA A 76 -0.61 -2.44 3.94
CA ALA A 76 0.01 -3.68 3.50
C ALA A 76 -1.00 -4.84 3.42
N GLN A 77 -1.91 -4.93 4.40
CA GLN A 77 -2.99 -5.91 4.39
C GLN A 77 -3.97 -5.68 3.23
N ALA A 78 -4.39 -4.43 3.01
CA ALA A 78 -5.25 -4.06 1.89
C ALA A 78 -4.63 -4.40 0.53
N LEU A 79 -3.34 -4.10 0.36
CA LEU A 79 -2.58 -4.44 -0.85
C LEU A 79 -2.54 -5.97 -1.08
N ALA A 80 -2.26 -6.75 -0.04
CA ALA A 80 -2.25 -8.20 -0.14
C ALA A 80 -3.61 -8.77 -0.56
N MET A 81 -4.71 -8.24 0.00
CA MET A 81 -6.07 -8.62 -0.38
C MET A 81 -6.37 -8.27 -1.84
N ALA A 82 -6.00 -7.07 -2.29
CA ALA A 82 -6.17 -6.63 -3.67
C ALA A 82 -5.41 -7.51 -4.66
N MET A 83 -4.16 -7.89 -4.34
CA MET A 83 -3.36 -8.81 -5.16
C MET A 83 -4.00 -10.20 -5.30
N VAL A 84 -4.55 -10.74 -4.21
CA VAL A 84 -5.26 -12.05 -4.25
C VAL A 84 -6.52 -11.95 -5.10
N GLY A 85 -7.29 -10.87 -4.98
CA GLY A 85 -8.46 -10.61 -5.82
C GLY A 85 -8.12 -10.54 -7.31
N ASN A 86 -7.08 -9.77 -7.66
CA ASN A 86 -6.60 -9.64 -9.03
C ASN A 86 -6.20 -11.00 -9.64
N ARG A 87 -5.43 -11.82 -8.90
CA ARG A 87 -5.05 -13.18 -9.35
C ARG A 87 -6.24 -14.07 -9.67
N ARG A 88 -7.31 -14.01 -8.88
CA ARG A 88 -8.55 -14.76 -9.14
C ARG A 88 -9.26 -14.29 -10.41
N GLN A 89 -9.29 -12.98 -10.65
CA GLN A 89 -9.87 -12.41 -11.87
C GLN A 89 -9.07 -12.81 -13.12
N VAL A 90 -7.74 -12.74 -13.07
CA VAL A 90 -6.87 -13.21 -14.16
C VAL A 90 -7.10 -14.71 -14.44
N ALA A 91 -7.19 -15.53 -13.40
CA ALA A 91 -7.46 -16.97 -13.56
C ALA A 91 -8.85 -17.25 -14.18
N MET A 92 -9.86 -16.43 -13.87
CA MET A 92 -11.19 -16.54 -14.47
C MET A 92 -11.16 -16.12 -15.94
N LEU A 93 -10.51 -15.00 -16.28
CA LEU A 93 -10.37 -14.53 -17.66
C LEU A 93 -9.63 -15.56 -18.52
N ALA A 94 -8.53 -16.14 -18.02
CA ALA A 94 -7.80 -17.19 -18.72
C ALA A 94 -8.67 -18.42 -19.03
N ARG A 95 -9.60 -18.80 -18.13
CA ARG A 95 -10.54 -19.91 -18.37
C ARG A 95 -11.60 -19.58 -19.41
N VAL A 96 -12.04 -18.32 -19.50
CA VAL A 96 -12.99 -17.86 -20.52
C VAL A 96 -12.29 -17.82 -21.88
N GLU A 97 -11.07 -17.29 -21.95
CA GLU A 97 -10.27 -17.25 -23.18
C GLU A 97 -9.91 -18.64 -23.69
N SER A 98 -9.50 -19.57 -22.81
CA SER A 98 -9.26 -20.98 -23.18
C SER A 98 -10.55 -21.79 -23.42
N GLY A 99 -11.73 -21.21 -23.16
CA GLY A 99 -13.04 -21.85 -23.32
C GLY A 99 -13.63 -21.76 -24.73
N ASP A 100 -13.01 -21.02 -25.65
CA ASP A 100 -13.48 -20.88 -27.04
C ASP A 100 -12.94 -21.96 -27.99
N ASP A 101 -12.05 -22.86 -27.53
CA ASP A 101 -11.40 -23.87 -28.39
C ASP A 101 -12.04 -25.28 -28.34
N GLY A 102 -13.20 -25.46 -27.70
CA GLY A 102 -13.90 -26.74 -27.84
C GLY A 102 -15.03 -27.04 -26.87
N GLY A 103 -16.27 -26.79 -27.31
CA GLY A 103 -17.38 -27.68 -26.97
C GLY A 103 -18.47 -27.13 -26.05
N GLN A 104 -19.27 -26.19 -26.54
CA GLN A 104 -20.72 -26.39 -26.54
C GLN A 104 -21.37 -25.54 -27.65
N ARG A 105 -21.73 -26.19 -28.76
CA ARG A 105 -22.45 -25.55 -29.86
C ARG A 105 -23.81 -25.08 -29.32
N PRO A 106 -24.13 -23.77 -29.31
CA PRO A 106 -25.41 -23.31 -28.78
C PRO A 106 -26.55 -23.87 -29.63
N VAL A 107 -27.46 -24.60 -29.00
CA VAL A 107 -28.65 -25.18 -29.64
C VAL A 107 -29.82 -24.25 -29.33
N TYR A 108 -30.35 -23.60 -30.37
CA TYR A 108 -31.56 -22.80 -30.25
C TYR A 108 -32.80 -23.70 -30.39
N VAL A 109 -33.63 -23.72 -29.35
CA VAL A 109 -34.93 -24.39 -29.39
C VAL A 109 -35.97 -23.38 -29.87
N ASN A 110 -36.58 -23.64 -31.02
CA ASN A 110 -37.68 -22.83 -31.54
C ASN A 110 -38.98 -23.26 -30.85
N CYS A 111 -39.42 -22.46 -29.88
CA CYS A 111 -40.71 -22.64 -29.22
C CYS A 111 -41.79 -21.94 -30.05
N ALA A 112 -42.21 -22.58 -31.16
CA ALA A 112 -43.41 -22.19 -31.89
C ALA A 112 -44.26 -23.44 -32.14
N ALA A 113 -45.39 -23.52 -31.44
CA ALA A 113 -46.52 -24.39 -31.73
C ALA A 113 -47.81 -23.69 -31.26
#